data_AF-A0A849Z405-F1
#
_entry.id   AF-A0A849Z405-F1
#
_cell.length_a   1.000
_cell.length_b   1.000
_cell.length_c   1.000
_cell.angle_alpha   90.00
_cell.angle_beta   90.00
_cell.angle_gamma   90.00
#
_symmetry.space_group_name_H-M   'P 1'
#
loop_
_entity.id
_entity.type
_entity.pdbx_description
1 polymer ?
#
loop_
_entity_poly.entity_id
_entity_poly.type
_entity_poly.pdbx_seq_one_letter_code
_entity_poly.pdbx_strand_id
1 'polypeptide(L)'
;MKRGLFCLVALLLAAGGCGDKSATGAASGTAAGGTTGAPVSARPAQAPPRPKEPPRGPRKPADPAVMKSFHAERCHVGLLTLGLARTAYEKSMGKDRPGPKIPDLGAPEVKMGNPAHLYLRLARICNVAGAADKPPHEELDKALHAAVEVGPPLAQALSDAGDYYTKKENEKDDFAKGRELHTNIKKGFEKLDVVTKGVGDALPSWHKEFPPKLEAAPAQKSHLIVMRAKAVFEAMLAGKDAAEIDKLIADVVTATDELDAATKDLKGDAYAAYVPKAARTFIERAKAAAADKKIPNLVSVGSGVGSLFEAENNAYKQDISGYVPPDPEADNPHHGMH
;
A
#
# COMPACT_ATOMS: atom_id res chain seq x y z
N MET A 1 -32.71 -12.94 -19.32
CA MET A 1 -33.30 -12.66 -17.99
C MET A 1 -33.13 -11.17 -17.69
N LYS A 2 -34.20 -10.53 -17.23
CA LYS A 2 -34.46 -9.07 -17.29
C LYS A 2 -33.46 -8.24 -16.47
N ARG A 3 -32.84 -7.23 -17.08
CA ARG A 3 -32.10 -6.16 -16.39
C ARG A 3 -33.05 -4.98 -16.19
N GLY A 4 -33.39 -4.72 -14.94
CA GLY A 4 -34.22 -3.59 -14.51
C GLY A 4 -33.40 -2.31 -14.44
N LEU A 5 -33.86 -1.32 -15.18
CA LEU A 5 -33.49 0.08 -15.18
C LEU A 5 -33.89 0.72 -13.84
N PHE A 6 -32.96 1.29 -13.08
CA PHE A 6 -33.28 2.22 -11.99
C PHE A 6 -32.55 3.55 -12.23
N CYS A 7 -33.36 4.59 -12.28
CA CYS A 7 -33.02 5.98 -12.55
C CYS A 7 -33.15 6.77 -11.24
N LEU A 8 -32.24 7.74 -11.05
CA LEU A 8 -32.29 8.93 -10.17
C LEU A 8 -32.59 8.74 -8.66
N VAL A 9 -31.79 9.40 -7.80
CA VAL A 9 -32.09 10.74 -7.24
C VAL A 9 -30.80 11.30 -6.62
N ALA A 10 -30.41 12.50 -7.04
CA ALA A 10 -29.43 13.34 -6.36
C ALA A 10 -30.12 14.16 -5.26
N LEU A 11 -29.48 14.29 -4.10
CA LEU A 11 -29.80 15.37 -3.15
C LEU A 11 -28.51 15.96 -2.58
N LEU A 12 -28.27 17.22 -2.93
CA LEU A 12 -27.34 18.15 -2.30
C LEU A 12 -27.90 18.57 -0.95
N LEU A 13 -27.05 18.61 0.08
CA LEU A 13 -27.25 19.44 1.27
C LEU A 13 -25.89 19.94 1.75
N ALA A 14 -25.68 21.24 1.56
CA ALA A 14 -24.58 22.02 2.12
C ALA A 14 -25.10 22.79 3.35
N ALA A 15 -24.36 22.70 4.45
CA ALA A 15 -24.30 23.62 5.59
C ALA A 15 -22.97 23.28 6.28
N GLY A 16 -22.02 24.18 6.54
CA GLY A 16 -22.13 25.52 7.10
C GLY A 16 -21.55 25.44 8.52
N GLY A 17 -20.39 26.06 8.77
CA GLY A 17 -19.80 26.12 10.11
C GLY A 17 -18.38 26.66 10.17
N CYS A 18 -18.26 27.99 10.21
CA CYS A 18 -17.05 28.69 10.67
C CYS A 18 -16.83 28.45 12.17
N GLY A 19 -15.57 28.37 12.59
CA GLY A 19 -15.20 28.29 14.00
C GLY A 19 -13.71 28.45 14.22
N ASP A 20 -13.23 29.69 14.17
CA ASP A 20 -11.95 30.12 14.73
C ASP A 20 -11.87 29.82 16.23
N LYS A 21 -10.70 29.33 16.69
CA LYS A 21 -10.05 29.83 17.92
C LYS A 21 -8.64 29.27 18.05
N SER A 22 -7.67 30.14 17.75
CA SER A 22 -6.32 30.07 18.27
C SER A 22 -6.34 30.14 19.80
N ALA A 23 -5.50 29.32 20.44
CA ALA A 23 -5.01 29.60 21.78
C ALA A 23 -3.55 29.14 21.89
N THR A 24 -2.71 30.15 22.10
CA THR A 24 -1.31 30.16 22.50
C THR A 24 -1.11 29.65 23.94
N GLY A 25 0.07 29.08 24.21
CA GLY A 25 0.63 28.88 25.56
C GLY A 25 1.11 27.44 25.76
N ALA A 26 2.26 27.13 26.36
CA ALA A 26 3.30 27.95 26.98
C ALA A 26 4.59 27.11 27.01
N ALA A 27 5.72 27.81 27.00
CA ALA A 27 7.03 27.27 27.28
C ALA A 27 7.23 26.98 28.78
N SER A 28 8.31 26.25 29.06
CA SER A 28 9.08 26.13 30.32
C SER A 28 8.94 24.81 31.09
N GLY A 29 10.11 24.21 31.36
CA GLY A 29 10.25 22.96 32.10
C GLY A 29 11.65 22.36 31.98
N THR A 30 12.68 23.14 32.30
CA THR A 30 14.07 22.68 32.45
C THR A 30 14.16 21.80 33.70
N ALA A 31 14.54 20.53 33.55
CA ALA A 31 14.89 19.68 34.69
C ALA A 31 16.31 19.12 34.49
N ALA A 32 17.22 19.62 35.31
CA ALA A 32 18.55 19.07 35.51
C ALA A 32 18.44 17.80 36.37
N GLY A 33 18.96 16.68 35.87
CA GLY A 33 19.07 15.42 36.58
C GLY A 33 20.47 14.84 36.38
N GLY A 34 21.22 14.73 37.48
CA GLY A 34 22.64 14.39 37.49
C GLY A 34 22.96 12.99 36.99
N THR A 35 24.09 12.87 36.32
CA THR A 35 24.68 11.61 35.87
C THR A 35 25.71 11.13 36.89
N THR A 36 25.41 10.01 37.53
CA THR A 36 26.37 9.19 38.27
C THR A 36 27.29 8.46 37.28
N GLY A 37 28.60 8.58 37.48
CA GLY A 37 29.63 8.05 36.60
C GLY A 37 29.67 6.53 36.57
N ALA A 38 29.58 5.97 35.37
CA ALA A 38 29.91 4.58 35.07
C ALA A 38 31.33 4.50 34.45
N PRO A 39 32.09 3.41 34.69
CA PRO A 39 33.45 3.27 34.20
C PRO A 39 33.53 3.26 32.67
N VAL A 40 34.48 4.05 32.15
CA VAL A 40 34.77 4.22 30.73
C VAL A 40 35.32 2.91 30.17
N SER A 41 34.45 2.13 29.53
CA SER A 41 34.86 0.96 28.75
C SER A 41 35.64 1.44 27.53
N ALA A 42 36.83 0.87 27.31
CA ALA A 42 37.72 1.23 26.22
C ALA A 42 37.00 1.13 24.86
N ARG A 43 36.90 2.26 24.16
CA ARG A 43 36.26 2.38 22.86
C ARG A 43 37.06 1.55 21.84
N PRO A 44 36.46 0.56 21.16
CA PRO A 44 37.16 -0.18 20.11
C PRO A 44 37.63 0.78 19.02
N ALA A 45 38.83 0.50 18.48
CA ALA A 45 39.49 1.31 17.46
C ALA A 45 38.52 1.64 16.31
N GLN A 46 38.44 2.93 15.96
CA GLN A 46 37.60 3.40 14.87
C GLN A 46 37.96 2.66 13.59
N ALA A 47 36.97 2.00 12.98
CA ALA A 47 37.11 1.43 11.65
C ALA A 47 37.61 2.51 10.67
N PRO A 48 38.47 2.14 9.71
CA PRO A 48 39.00 3.09 8.74
C PRO A 48 37.85 3.83 8.03
N PRO A 49 38.02 5.13 7.74
CA PRO A 49 37.00 5.91 7.06
C PRO A 49 36.64 5.24 5.74
N ARG A 50 35.34 4.98 5.54
CA ARG A 50 34.84 4.41 4.28
C ARG A 50 35.32 5.28 3.10
N PRO A 51 35.67 4.66 1.95
CA PRO A 51 35.95 5.40 0.73
C PRO A 51 34.84 6.42 0.48
N LYS A 52 35.21 7.66 0.17
CA LYS A 52 34.23 8.70 -0.17
C LYS A 52 33.52 8.25 -1.44
N GLU A 53 32.23 7.96 -1.31
CA GLU A 53 31.34 7.65 -2.42
C GLU A 53 31.51 8.74 -3.49
N PRO A 54 31.66 8.38 -4.78
CA PRO A 54 31.81 9.39 -5.83
C PRO A 54 30.61 10.36 -5.79
N PRO A 55 30.83 11.66 -6.05
CA PRO A 55 29.78 12.66 -6.00
C PRO A 55 28.67 12.27 -6.97
N ARG A 56 27.47 12.03 -6.42
CA ARG A 56 26.28 11.69 -7.21
C ARG A 56 25.94 12.87 -8.11
N GLY A 57 25.77 12.62 -9.40
CA GLY A 57 25.32 13.63 -10.36
C GLY A 57 23.97 14.24 -9.97
N PRO A 58 23.59 15.38 -10.59
CA PRO A 58 22.29 16.00 -10.35
C PRO A 58 21.16 15.02 -10.69
N ARG A 59 20.33 14.70 -9.69
CA ARG A 59 19.18 13.79 -9.85
C ARG A 59 18.08 14.48 -10.65
N LYS A 60 17.54 13.82 -11.68
CA LYS A 60 16.31 14.29 -12.32
C LYS A 60 15.16 14.17 -11.31
N PRO A 61 14.31 15.20 -11.15
CA PRO A 61 13.11 15.07 -10.32
C PRO A 61 12.17 14.02 -10.94
N ALA A 62 11.48 13.28 -10.08
CA ALA A 62 10.44 12.34 -10.53
C ALA A 62 9.29 13.10 -11.21
N ASP A 63 8.76 12.52 -12.30
CA ASP A 63 7.58 13.08 -12.96
C ASP A 63 6.40 13.04 -11.98
N PRO A 64 5.80 14.21 -11.63
CA PRO A 64 4.69 14.27 -10.70
C PRO A 64 3.48 13.42 -11.14
N ALA A 65 3.21 13.32 -12.44
CA ALA A 65 2.11 12.51 -12.96
C ALA A 65 2.35 11.03 -12.70
N VAL A 66 3.56 10.52 -12.96
CA VAL A 66 3.92 9.12 -12.70
C VAL A 66 3.80 8.81 -11.20
N MET A 67 4.31 9.69 -10.34
CA MET A 67 4.22 9.51 -8.89
C MET A 67 2.77 9.52 -8.39
N LYS A 68 1.93 10.41 -8.93
CA LYS A 68 0.52 10.50 -8.58
C LYS A 68 -0.27 9.27 -9.04
N SER A 69 -0.06 8.80 -10.28
CA SER A 69 -0.62 7.51 -10.75
C SER A 69 -0.27 6.37 -9.80
N PHE A 70 1.01 6.25 -9.45
CA PHE A 70 1.49 5.23 -8.53
C PHE A 70 0.81 5.28 -7.16
N HIS A 71 0.69 6.47 -6.57
CA HIS A 71 0.06 6.61 -5.26
C HIS A 71 -1.45 6.37 -5.32
N ALA A 72 -2.13 6.86 -6.35
CA ALA A 72 -3.57 6.68 -6.55
C ALA A 72 -3.93 5.20 -6.74
N GLU A 73 -3.20 4.49 -7.60
CA GLU A 73 -3.41 3.06 -7.85
C GLU A 73 -3.16 2.21 -6.60
N ARG A 74 -2.07 2.50 -5.85
CA ARG A 74 -1.85 1.83 -4.57
C ARG A 74 -2.93 2.13 -3.54
N CYS A 75 -3.45 3.36 -3.50
CA CYS A 75 -4.57 3.70 -2.63
C CYS A 75 -5.79 2.87 -3.02
N HIS A 76 -6.12 2.79 -4.31
CA HIS A 76 -7.23 1.98 -4.79
C HIS A 76 -7.10 0.50 -4.40
N VAL A 77 -5.94 -0.12 -4.62
CA VAL A 77 -5.67 -1.51 -4.20
C VAL A 77 -5.77 -1.67 -2.68
N GLY A 78 -5.32 -0.68 -1.91
CA GLY A 78 -5.45 -0.67 -0.46
C GLY A 78 -6.91 -0.62 -0.01
N LEU A 79 -7.75 0.19 -0.65
CA LEU A 79 -9.19 0.28 -0.38
C LEU A 79 -9.92 -1.01 -0.76
N LEU A 80 -9.60 -1.61 -1.91
CA LEU A 80 -10.12 -2.94 -2.31
C LEU A 80 -9.75 -4.00 -1.27
N THR A 81 -8.53 -3.97 -0.75
CA THR A 81 -8.06 -4.90 0.28
C THR A 81 -8.76 -4.67 1.63
N LEU A 82 -9.09 -3.42 1.98
CA LEU A 82 -9.96 -3.13 3.13
C LEU A 82 -11.38 -3.71 2.94
N GLY A 83 -11.88 -3.75 1.71
CA GLY A 83 -13.17 -4.38 1.38
C GLY A 83 -13.23 -5.87 1.76
N LEU A 84 -12.10 -6.57 1.67
CA LEU A 84 -11.98 -7.96 2.12
C LEU A 84 -12.10 -8.10 3.64
N ALA A 85 -11.56 -7.12 4.38
CA ALA A 85 -11.67 -7.09 5.84
C ALA A 85 -13.13 -6.97 6.29
N ARG A 86 -13.97 -6.23 5.54
CA ARG A 86 -15.42 -6.16 5.80
C ARG A 86 -16.06 -7.54 5.81
N THR A 87 -15.83 -8.32 4.77
CA THR A 87 -16.44 -9.65 4.62
C THR A 87 -16.04 -10.58 5.77
N ALA A 88 -14.77 -10.57 6.17
CA ALA A 88 -14.31 -11.35 7.31
C ALA A 88 -14.89 -10.83 8.63
N TYR A 89 -14.87 -9.51 8.83
CA TYR A 89 -15.39 -8.85 10.01
C TYR A 89 -16.88 -9.17 10.22
N GLU A 90 -17.70 -9.02 9.18
CA GLU A 90 -19.14 -9.30 9.25
C GLU A 90 -19.43 -10.79 9.44
N LYS A 91 -18.67 -11.67 8.81
CA LYS A 91 -18.78 -13.12 9.05
C LYS A 91 -18.42 -13.49 10.50
N SER A 92 -17.44 -12.80 11.08
CA SER A 92 -16.99 -13.08 12.43
C SER A 92 -17.94 -12.52 13.48
N MET A 93 -18.41 -11.28 13.33
CA MET A 93 -19.26 -10.60 14.31
C MET A 93 -20.75 -10.91 14.14
N GLY A 94 -21.18 -11.32 12.95
CA GLY A 94 -22.59 -11.52 12.64
C GLY A 94 -23.38 -10.20 12.65
N LYS A 95 -24.65 -10.28 13.10
CA LYS A 95 -25.51 -9.11 13.32
C LYS A 95 -25.43 -8.56 14.76
N ASP A 96 -24.70 -9.26 15.62
CA ASP A 96 -24.72 -9.02 17.05
C ASP A 96 -23.75 -7.90 17.46
N ARG A 97 -24.04 -7.30 18.62
CA ARG A 97 -23.13 -6.34 19.25
C ARG A 97 -21.83 -7.04 19.66
N PRO A 98 -20.71 -6.30 19.76
CA PRO A 98 -19.47 -6.84 20.30
C PRO A 98 -19.67 -7.51 21.66
N GLY A 99 -19.19 -8.74 21.76
CA GLY A 99 -19.26 -9.58 22.95
C GLY A 99 -17.98 -10.41 23.09
N PRO A 100 -18.02 -11.61 23.70
CA PRO A 100 -16.81 -12.40 23.99
C PRO A 100 -16.07 -12.90 22.74
N LYS A 101 -16.67 -12.77 21.55
CA LYS A 101 -16.07 -13.19 20.30
C LYS A 101 -15.09 -12.13 19.80
N ILE A 102 -13.84 -12.54 19.57
CA ILE A 102 -12.81 -11.71 18.95
C ILE A 102 -13.15 -11.59 17.44
N PRO A 103 -13.19 -10.37 16.88
CA PRO A 103 -13.41 -10.18 15.45
C PRO A 103 -12.29 -10.83 14.64
N ASP A 104 -12.65 -11.62 13.63
CA ASP A 104 -11.72 -12.06 12.60
C ASP A 104 -11.69 -11.01 11.50
N LEU A 105 -10.51 -10.47 11.26
CA LEU A 105 -10.28 -9.41 10.28
C LEU A 105 -9.92 -9.96 8.90
N GLY A 106 -9.77 -11.28 8.75
CA GLY A 106 -9.48 -11.93 7.48
C GLY A 106 -8.05 -11.74 6.98
N ALA A 107 -7.17 -11.17 7.80
CA ALA A 107 -5.76 -11.04 7.47
C ALA A 107 -5.02 -12.36 7.76
N PRO A 108 -3.99 -12.71 6.97
CA PRO A 108 -3.20 -13.91 7.21
C PRO A 108 -2.59 -13.90 8.60
N GLU A 109 -2.53 -15.06 9.24
CA GLU A 109 -1.85 -15.20 10.53
C GLU A 109 -0.41 -14.69 10.41
N VAL A 110 -0.11 -13.61 11.13
CA VAL A 110 1.26 -13.16 11.31
C VAL A 110 1.81 -13.85 12.55
N LYS A 111 2.95 -14.56 12.40
CA LYS A 111 3.59 -15.30 13.51
C LYS A 111 3.84 -14.43 14.75
N MET A 112 3.95 -13.12 14.58
CA MET A 112 4.01 -12.13 15.64
C MET A 112 3.31 -10.83 15.20
N GLY A 113 2.38 -10.32 16.02
CA GLY A 113 1.79 -8.99 15.86
C GLY A 113 0.31 -8.96 15.49
N ASN A 114 -0.23 -7.75 15.40
CA ASN A 114 -1.61 -7.54 15.01
C ASN A 114 -1.74 -7.61 13.48
N PRO A 115 -2.51 -8.58 12.93
CA PRO A 115 -2.64 -8.76 11.48
C PRO A 115 -3.32 -7.56 10.80
N ALA A 116 -4.04 -6.73 11.55
CA ALA A 116 -4.64 -5.50 11.05
C ALA A 116 -3.62 -4.41 10.65
N HIS A 117 -2.38 -4.49 11.12
CA HIS A 117 -1.33 -3.56 10.70
C HIS A 117 -1.08 -3.60 9.18
N LEU A 118 -1.40 -4.72 8.52
CA LEU A 118 -1.37 -4.80 7.08
C LEU A 118 -2.34 -3.80 6.44
N TYR A 119 -3.58 -3.75 6.92
CA TYR A 119 -4.59 -2.80 6.42
C TYR A 119 -4.15 -1.36 6.68
N LEU A 120 -3.55 -1.09 7.83
CA LEU A 120 -3.02 0.24 8.16
C LEU A 120 -1.91 0.67 7.18
N ARG A 121 -0.96 -0.22 6.87
CA ARG A 121 0.10 0.05 5.88
C ARG A 121 -0.50 0.34 4.50
N LEU A 122 -1.47 -0.48 4.07
CA LEU A 122 -2.10 -0.34 2.76
C LEU A 122 -2.94 0.93 2.65
N ALA A 123 -3.73 1.28 3.66
CA ALA A 123 -4.61 2.45 3.62
C ALA A 123 -3.85 3.78 3.82
N ARG A 124 -2.73 3.78 4.56
CA ARG A 124 -1.90 4.99 4.75
C ARG A 124 -1.37 5.56 3.44
N ILE A 125 -1.26 4.76 2.39
CA ILE A 125 -0.83 5.26 1.08
C ILE A 125 -1.85 6.26 0.49
N CYS A 126 -3.12 6.19 0.90
CA CYS A 126 -4.13 7.16 0.50
C CYS A 126 -3.81 8.57 1.01
N ASN A 127 -3.17 8.73 2.17
CA ASN A 127 -2.70 10.04 2.63
C ASN A 127 -1.67 10.65 1.69
N VAL A 128 -0.75 9.82 1.17
CA VAL A 128 0.26 10.26 0.21
C VAL A 128 -0.40 10.59 -1.13
N ALA A 129 -1.37 9.78 -1.56
CA ALA A 129 -2.12 10.01 -2.80
C ALA A 129 -2.94 11.30 -2.74
N GLY A 130 -3.70 11.52 -1.65
CA GLY A 130 -4.50 12.73 -1.46
C GLY A 130 -3.68 14.00 -1.21
N ALA A 131 -2.38 13.87 -0.90
CA ALA A 131 -1.45 15.00 -0.83
C ALA A 131 -0.79 15.32 -2.19
N ALA A 132 -0.94 14.45 -3.20
CA ALA A 132 -0.38 14.67 -4.52
C ALA A 132 -1.30 15.58 -5.35
N ASP A 133 -1.06 16.88 -5.26
CA ASP A 133 -1.87 17.92 -5.93
C ASP A 133 -1.48 18.16 -7.40
N LYS A 134 -0.41 17.53 -7.90
CA LYS A 134 0.17 17.80 -9.23
C LYS A 134 0.39 16.55 -10.08
N PRO A 135 0.13 16.64 -11.41
CA PRO A 135 -0.70 17.66 -12.05
C PRO A 135 -2.15 17.63 -11.49
N PRO A 136 -2.86 18.77 -11.51
CA PRO A 136 -4.23 18.84 -11.01
C PRO A 136 -5.16 18.01 -11.89
N HIS A 137 -6.09 17.28 -11.28
CA HIS A 137 -7.13 16.54 -11.99
C HIS A 137 -8.34 16.38 -11.06
N GLU A 138 -9.30 17.29 -11.22
CA GLU A 138 -10.41 17.52 -10.28
C GLU A 138 -11.12 16.24 -9.83
N GLU A 139 -11.45 15.37 -10.78
CA GLU A 139 -12.17 14.11 -10.50
C GLU A 139 -11.36 13.16 -9.61
N LEU A 140 -10.06 13.04 -9.89
CA LEU A 140 -9.17 12.14 -9.13
C LEU A 140 -8.84 12.76 -7.78
N ASP A 141 -8.58 14.06 -7.73
CA ASP A 141 -8.25 14.77 -6.49
C ASP A 141 -9.41 14.69 -5.50
N LYS A 142 -10.64 14.93 -5.96
CA LYS A 142 -11.84 14.77 -5.15
C LYS A 142 -12.00 13.33 -4.66
N ALA A 143 -11.77 12.33 -5.51
CA ALA A 143 -11.87 10.93 -5.14
C ALA A 143 -10.81 10.52 -4.09
N LEU A 144 -9.56 10.97 -4.26
CA LEU A 144 -8.46 10.70 -3.32
C LEU A 144 -8.67 11.40 -1.98
N HIS A 145 -9.15 12.65 -1.96
CA HIS A 145 -9.52 13.31 -0.70
C HIS A 145 -10.64 12.55 0.03
N ALA A 146 -11.68 12.10 -0.67
CA ALA A 146 -12.72 11.29 -0.05
C ALA A 146 -12.17 9.96 0.49
N ALA A 147 -11.21 9.34 -0.22
CA ALA A 147 -10.52 8.14 0.24
C ALA A 147 -9.68 8.38 1.51
N VAL A 148 -9.04 9.54 1.66
CA VAL A 148 -8.28 9.93 2.87
C VAL A 148 -9.18 10.01 4.10
N GLU A 149 -10.40 10.53 3.95
CA GLU A 149 -11.36 10.67 5.05
C GLU A 149 -11.94 9.33 5.53
N VAL A 150 -11.81 8.26 4.75
CA VAL A 150 -12.44 6.96 5.03
C VAL A 150 -11.41 5.86 5.25
N GLY A 151 -10.46 5.68 4.33
CA GLY A 151 -9.52 4.55 4.31
C GLY A 151 -8.61 4.49 5.54
N PRO A 152 -7.72 5.48 5.74
CA PRO A 152 -6.82 5.52 6.90
C PRO A 152 -7.54 5.46 8.26
N PRO A 153 -8.63 6.22 8.52
CA PRO A 153 -9.36 6.10 9.78
C PRO A 153 -9.99 4.72 10.00
N LEU A 154 -10.58 4.11 8.97
CA LEU A 154 -11.12 2.74 9.05
C LEU A 154 -10.02 1.72 9.35
N ALA A 155 -8.88 1.81 8.64
CA ALA A 155 -7.76 0.92 8.87
C ALA A 155 -7.16 1.06 10.27
N GLN A 156 -7.13 2.29 10.81
CA GLN A 156 -6.73 2.53 12.19
C GLN A 156 -7.72 1.90 13.17
N ALA A 157 -9.03 2.06 12.96
CA ALA A 157 -10.04 1.46 13.83
C ALA A 157 -9.97 -0.09 13.83
N LEU A 158 -9.69 -0.72 12.68
CA LEU A 158 -9.43 -2.16 12.58
C LEU A 158 -8.17 -2.55 13.37
N SER A 159 -7.11 -1.75 13.27
CA SER A 159 -5.89 -1.95 14.06
C SER A 159 -6.15 -1.84 15.55
N ASP A 160 -6.84 -0.80 15.99
CA ASP A 160 -7.15 -0.57 17.40
C ASP A 160 -8.05 -1.68 17.96
N ALA A 161 -8.99 -2.19 17.16
CA ALA A 161 -9.79 -3.37 17.52
C ALA A 161 -8.92 -4.61 17.70
N GLY A 162 -8.04 -4.92 16.74
CA GLY A 162 -7.12 -6.05 16.88
C GLY A 162 -6.30 -5.97 18.17
N ASP A 163 -5.72 -4.79 18.45
CA ASP A 163 -4.93 -4.54 19.65
C ASP A 163 -5.74 -4.69 20.94
N TYR A 164 -6.95 -4.12 20.97
CA TYR A 164 -7.86 -4.15 22.11
C TYR A 164 -8.19 -5.59 22.54
N TYR A 165 -8.53 -6.45 21.56
CA TYR A 165 -8.83 -7.85 21.84
C TYR A 165 -7.58 -8.69 22.13
N THR A 166 -6.46 -8.47 21.42
CA THR A 166 -5.20 -9.18 21.69
C THR A 166 -4.65 -8.87 23.10
N LYS A 167 -4.80 -7.63 23.57
CA LYS A 167 -4.37 -7.19 24.91
C LYS A 167 -5.36 -7.53 26.03
N LYS A 168 -6.48 -8.20 25.70
CA LYS A 168 -7.57 -8.54 26.62
C LYS A 168 -8.11 -7.32 27.38
N GLU A 169 -8.07 -6.14 26.77
CA GLU A 169 -8.62 -4.92 27.38
C GLU A 169 -10.15 -5.03 27.56
N ASN A 170 -10.80 -5.86 26.75
CA ASN A 170 -12.23 -6.17 26.84
C ASN A 170 -12.66 -6.83 28.16
N GLU A 171 -11.75 -7.52 28.85
CA GLU A 171 -12.02 -8.11 30.17
C GLU A 171 -12.06 -7.04 31.27
N LYS A 172 -11.50 -5.85 31.02
CA LYS A 172 -11.36 -4.77 32.00
C LYS A 172 -12.48 -3.73 31.93
N ASP A 173 -13.11 -3.57 30.77
CA ASP A 173 -14.10 -2.52 30.50
C ASP A 173 -15.47 -3.05 30.05
N ASP A 174 -15.72 -4.36 30.25
CA ASP A 174 -16.95 -5.04 29.83
C ASP A 174 -17.35 -4.68 28.39
N PHE A 175 -16.38 -4.77 27.48
CA PHE A 175 -16.53 -4.51 26.05
C PHE A 175 -16.90 -3.07 25.66
N ALA A 176 -16.76 -2.09 26.55
CA ALA A 176 -17.16 -0.70 26.28
C ALA A 176 -16.43 -0.11 25.06
N LYS A 177 -15.09 -0.17 25.04
CA LYS A 177 -14.28 0.28 23.90
C LYS A 177 -14.51 -0.57 22.65
N GLY A 178 -14.74 -1.86 22.79
CA GLY A 178 -15.09 -2.75 21.67
C GLY A 178 -16.38 -2.32 20.95
N ARG A 179 -17.40 -1.89 21.70
CA ARG A 179 -18.67 -1.35 21.15
C ARG A 179 -18.48 -0.05 20.39
N GLU A 180 -17.63 0.84 20.89
CA GLU A 180 -17.27 2.08 20.21
C GLU A 180 -16.54 1.79 18.89
N LEU A 181 -15.48 0.96 18.96
CA LEU A 181 -14.69 0.56 17.78
C LEU A 181 -15.56 -0.10 16.71
N HIS A 182 -16.48 -0.99 17.09
CA HIS A 182 -17.42 -1.61 16.15
C HIS A 182 -18.28 -0.58 15.43
N THR A 183 -18.79 0.41 16.16
CA THR A 183 -19.60 1.49 15.57
C THR A 183 -18.80 2.29 14.55
N ASN A 184 -17.53 2.61 14.87
CA ASN A 184 -16.64 3.32 13.97
C ASN A 184 -16.27 2.48 12.73
N ILE A 185 -15.99 1.19 12.92
CA ILE A 185 -15.70 0.24 11.84
C ILE A 185 -16.90 0.12 10.88
N LYS A 186 -18.13 -0.07 11.40
CA LYS A 186 -19.33 -0.18 10.56
C LYS A 186 -19.58 1.09 9.75
N LYS A 187 -19.48 2.27 10.37
CA LYS A 187 -19.57 3.56 9.67
C LYS A 187 -18.51 3.72 8.58
N GLY A 188 -17.29 3.26 8.83
CA GLY A 188 -16.22 3.27 7.83
C GLY A 188 -16.54 2.34 6.66
N PHE A 189 -17.00 1.12 6.92
CA PHE A 189 -17.38 0.15 5.89
C PHE A 189 -18.58 0.58 5.05
N GLU A 190 -19.56 1.29 5.61
CA GLU A 190 -20.70 1.86 4.87
C GLU A 190 -20.24 2.87 3.80
N LYS A 191 -19.16 3.60 4.06
CA LYS A 191 -18.59 4.59 3.12
C LYS A 191 -17.55 3.99 2.18
N LEU A 192 -16.97 2.84 2.53
CA LEU A 192 -15.81 2.27 1.85
C LEU A 192 -16.09 1.99 0.36
N ASP A 193 -17.22 1.37 0.03
CA ASP A 193 -17.55 1.02 -1.37
C ASP A 193 -17.66 2.27 -2.25
N VAL A 194 -18.25 3.34 -1.71
CA VAL A 194 -18.42 4.62 -2.42
C VAL A 194 -17.08 5.24 -2.75
N VAL A 195 -16.17 5.33 -1.78
CA VAL A 195 -14.84 5.93 -2.01
C VAL A 195 -13.94 5.03 -2.86
N THR A 196 -14.04 3.70 -2.70
CA THR A 196 -13.27 2.74 -3.50
C THR A 196 -13.66 2.83 -4.97
N LYS A 197 -14.97 2.86 -5.24
CA LYS A 197 -15.52 3.07 -6.58
C LYS A 197 -15.15 4.44 -7.13
N GLY A 198 -15.24 5.50 -6.33
CA GLY A 198 -14.86 6.85 -6.76
C GLY A 198 -13.42 6.93 -7.26
N VAL A 199 -12.46 6.33 -6.54
CA VAL A 199 -11.06 6.28 -7.01
C VAL A 199 -10.93 5.41 -8.26
N GLY A 200 -11.57 4.24 -8.28
CA GLY A 200 -11.53 3.31 -9.42
C GLY A 200 -12.10 3.91 -10.71
N ASP A 201 -13.18 4.70 -10.63
CA ASP A 201 -13.81 5.36 -11.77
C ASP A 201 -12.99 6.56 -12.29
N ALA A 202 -12.27 7.26 -11.42
CA ALA A 202 -11.46 8.42 -11.77
C ALA A 202 -10.11 8.04 -12.45
N LEU A 203 -9.56 6.88 -12.12
CA LEU A 203 -8.27 6.41 -12.64
C LEU A 203 -8.21 6.29 -14.18
N PRO A 204 -9.22 5.74 -14.88
CA PRO A 204 -9.26 5.73 -16.34
C PRO A 204 -9.19 7.12 -16.99
N SER A 205 -9.91 8.09 -16.42
CA SER A 205 -9.90 9.48 -16.88
C SER A 205 -8.50 10.09 -16.72
N TRP A 206 -7.91 9.90 -15.54
CA TRP A 206 -6.55 10.31 -15.24
C TRP A 206 -5.51 9.71 -16.19
N HIS A 207 -5.55 8.39 -16.44
CA HIS A 207 -4.60 7.73 -17.34
C HIS A 207 -4.76 8.14 -18.80
N LYS A 208 -5.95 8.56 -19.20
CA LYS A 208 -6.19 9.10 -20.54
C LYS A 208 -5.57 10.49 -20.69
N GLU A 209 -5.66 11.34 -19.67
CA GLU A 209 -5.10 12.69 -19.69
C GLU A 209 -3.59 12.71 -19.45
N PHE A 210 -3.11 11.87 -18.55
CA PHE A 210 -1.71 11.76 -18.12
C PHE A 210 -1.18 10.34 -18.35
N PRO A 211 -1.02 9.91 -19.63
CA PRO A 211 -0.44 8.61 -19.91
C PRO A 211 0.97 8.52 -19.31
N PRO A 212 1.34 7.39 -18.69
CA PRO A 212 2.64 7.24 -18.06
C PRO A 212 3.75 7.35 -19.11
N LYS A 213 4.59 8.39 -18.99
CA LYS A 213 5.74 8.63 -19.88
C LYS A 213 6.94 7.80 -19.43
N LEU A 214 6.82 6.49 -19.62
CA LEU A 214 7.89 5.54 -19.36
C LEU A 214 8.67 5.33 -20.65
N GLU A 215 9.77 6.07 -20.83
CA GLU A 215 10.53 6.05 -22.10
C GLU A 215 11.37 4.78 -22.26
N ALA A 216 11.89 4.22 -21.16
CA ALA A 216 12.71 3.02 -21.21
C ALA A 216 11.85 1.76 -21.42
N ALA A 217 12.24 0.89 -22.35
CA ALA A 217 11.52 -0.36 -22.61
C ALA A 217 11.36 -1.25 -21.35
N PRO A 218 12.37 -1.41 -20.46
CA PRO A 218 12.17 -2.11 -19.19
C PRO A 218 11.10 -1.48 -18.28
N ALA A 219 11.02 -0.15 -18.26
CA ALA A 219 10.01 0.57 -17.48
C ALA A 219 8.59 0.27 -17.98
N GLN A 220 8.37 0.32 -19.30
CA GLN A 220 7.08 -0.01 -19.91
C GLN A 220 6.65 -1.46 -19.62
N LYS A 221 7.59 -2.40 -19.73
CA LYS A 221 7.33 -3.82 -19.42
C LYS A 221 7.01 -4.03 -17.95
N SER A 222 7.75 -3.39 -17.04
CA SER A 222 7.45 -3.39 -15.61
C SER A 222 6.05 -2.88 -15.33
N HIS A 223 5.66 -1.76 -15.94
CA HIS A 223 4.32 -1.19 -15.76
C HIS A 223 3.22 -2.14 -16.22
N LEU A 224 3.42 -2.82 -17.34
CA LEU A 224 2.49 -3.82 -17.84
C LEU A 224 2.32 -4.99 -16.86
N ILE A 225 3.40 -5.46 -16.22
CA ILE A 225 3.33 -6.50 -15.17
C ILE A 225 2.44 -6.03 -14.02
N VAL A 226 2.62 -4.80 -13.54
CA VAL A 226 1.85 -4.24 -12.44
C VAL A 226 0.36 -4.11 -12.80
N MET A 227 0.04 -3.61 -13.99
CA MET A 227 -1.35 -3.48 -14.45
C MET A 227 -2.02 -4.84 -14.64
N ARG A 228 -1.31 -5.85 -15.16
CA ARG A 228 -1.83 -7.23 -15.26
C ARG A 228 -2.04 -7.87 -13.89
N ALA A 229 -1.11 -7.66 -12.94
CA ALA A 229 -1.25 -8.15 -11.57
C ALA A 229 -2.45 -7.52 -10.85
N LYS A 230 -2.70 -6.22 -11.07
CA LYS A 230 -3.90 -5.54 -10.58
C LYS A 230 -5.17 -6.17 -11.17
N ALA A 231 -5.20 -6.42 -12.48
CA ALA A 231 -6.34 -7.06 -13.14
C ALA A 231 -6.64 -8.47 -12.59
N VAL A 232 -5.61 -9.27 -12.30
CA VAL A 232 -5.76 -10.57 -11.61
C VAL A 232 -6.48 -10.38 -10.27
N PHE A 233 -6.02 -9.42 -9.45
CA PHE A 233 -6.61 -9.17 -8.14
C PHE A 233 -8.08 -8.72 -8.24
N GLU A 234 -8.38 -7.77 -9.12
CA GLU A 234 -9.74 -7.30 -9.37
C GLU A 234 -10.66 -8.43 -9.87
N ALA A 235 -10.18 -9.29 -10.76
CA ALA A 235 -10.94 -10.44 -11.24
C ALA A 235 -11.23 -11.44 -10.10
N MET A 236 -10.29 -11.67 -9.18
CA MET A 236 -10.53 -12.51 -8.01
C MET A 236 -11.59 -11.91 -7.08
N LEU A 237 -11.54 -10.59 -6.84
CA LEU A 237 -12.55 -9.88 -6.05
C LEU A 237 -13.94 -9.91 -6.71
N ALA A 238 -13.98 -9.85 -8.04
CA ALA A 238 -15.20 -10.00 -8.83
C ALA A 238 -15.74 -11.44 -8.87
N GLY A 239 -15.05 -12.40 -8.23
CA GLY A 239 -15.48 -13.79 -8.17
C GLY A 239 -15.42 -14.51 -9.51
N LYS A 240 -14.52 -14.09 -10.43
CA LYS A 240 -14.31 -14.79 -11.70
C LYS A 240 -13.91 -16.25 -11.49
N ASP A 241 -14.15 -17.08 -12.50
CA ASP A 241 -13.86 -18.50 -12.44
C ASP A 241 -12.34 -18.77 -12.49
N ALA A 242 -11.94 -19.96 -12.05
CA ALA A 242 -10.52 -20.29 -11.91
C ALA A 242 -9.76 -20.27 -13.24
N ALA A 243 -10.41 -20.64 -14.36
CA ALA A 243 -9.76 -20.64 -15.66
C ALA A 243 -9.48 -19.22 -16.18
N GLU A 244 -10.40 -18.28 -15.94
CA GLU A 244 -10.16 -16.86 -16.25
C GLU A 244 -9.01 -16.29 -15.40
N ILE A 245 -8.96 -16.63 -14.12
CA ILE A 245 -7.88 -16.21 -13.21
C ILE A 245 -6.53 -16.82 -13.64
N ASP A 246 -6.49 -18.11 -13.96
CA ASP A 246 -5.27 -18.80 -14.40
C ASP A 246 -4.71 -18.19 -15.68
N LYS A 247 -5.59 -17.80 -16.62
CA LYS A 247 -5.19 -17.08 -17.83
C LYS A 247 -4.54 -15.73 -17.50
N LEU A 248 -5.17 -14.94 -16.62
CA LEU A 248 -4.61 -13.64 -16.22
C LEU A 248 -3.28 -13.80 -15.48
N ILE A 249 -3.13 -14.83 -14.65
CA ILE A 249 -1.84 -15.16 -13.99
C ILE A 249 -0.79 -15.52 -15.04
N ALA A 250 -1.15 -16.30 -16.06
CA ALA A 250 -0.24 -16.63 -17.16
C ALA A 250 0.22 -15.38 -17.91
N ASP A 251 -0.66 -14.40 -18.12
CA ASP A 251 -0.27 -13.11 -18.73
C ASP A 251 0.76 -12.35 -17.88
N VAL A 252 0.70 -12.45 -16.54
CA VAL A 252 1.72 -11.87 -15.63
C VAL A 252 3.04 -12.63 -15.72
N VAL A 253 3.00 -13.97 -15.80
CA VAL A 253 4.19 -14.81 -16.01
C VAL A 253 4.90 -14.41 -17.30
N THR A 254 4.17 -14.38 -18.42
CA THR A 254 4.73 -14.00 -19.72
C THR A 254 5.34 -12.61 -19.70
N ALA A 255 4.66 -11.61 -19.12
CA ALA A 255 5.22 -10.26 -19.01
C ALA A 255 6.49 -10.21 -18.14
N THR A 256 6.57 -11.05 -17.10
CA THR A 256 7.76 -11.17 -16.23
C THR A 256 8.94 -11.76 -17.01
N ASP A 257 8.71 -12.85 -17.76
CA ASP A 257 9.74 -13.48 -18.57
C ASP A 257 10.22 -12.55 -19.70
N GLU A 258 9.31 -11.76 -20.29
CA GLU A 258 9.64 -10.74 -21.29
C GLU A 258 10.48 -9.59 -20.72
N LEU A 259 10.29 -9.21 -19.45
CA LEU A 259 11.13 -8.24 -18.76
C LEU A 259 12.52 -8.83 -18.52
N ASP A 260 12.60 -10.02 -17.93
CA ASP A 260 13.87 -10.70 -17.66
C ASP A 260 14.70 -10.86 -18.96
N ALA A 261 14.06 -11.27 -20.05
CA ALA A 261 14.71 -11.40 -21.34
C ALA A 261 15.22 -10.06 -21.90
N ALA A 262 14.48 -8.97 -21.68
CA ALA A 262 14.86 -7.62 -22.12
C ALA A 262 15.99 -7.01 -21.28
N THR A 263 16.13 -7.44 -20.02
CA THR A 263 17.14 -6.91 -19.10
C THR A 263 18.33 -7.83 -18.88
N LYS A 264 18.37 -9.03 -19.49
CA LYS A 264 19.42 -10.04 -19.27
C LYS A 264 20.84 -9.52 -19.50
N ASP A 265 21.01 -8.60 -20.46
CA ASP A 265 22.30 -8.03 -20.84
C ASP A 265 22.53 -6.63 -20.22
N LEU A 266 21.56 -6.11 -19.46
CA LEU A 266 21.61 -4.79 -18.83
C LEU A 266 22.12 -4.91 -17.38
N LYS A 267 23.43 -4.94 -17.22
CA LYS A 267 24.06 -4.97 -15.89
C LYS A 267 23.62 -3.78 -15.04
N GLY A 268 23.09 -4.06 -13.85
CA GLY A 268 22.69 -3.02 -12.90
C GLY A 268 21.36 -2.33 -13.22
N ASP A 269 20.58 -2.83 -14.18
CA ASP A 269 19.24 -2.31 -14.48
C ASP A 269 18.33 -2.38 -13.25
N ALA A 270 17.72 -1.26 -12.89
CA ALA A 270 16.92 -1.15 -11.68
C ALA A 270 15.63 -1.96 -11.77
N TYR A 271 15.00 -2.04 -12.94
CA TYR A 271 13.76 -2.80 -13.12
C TYR A 271 14.02 -4.30 -12.99
N ALA A 272 15.13 -4.79 -13.55
CA ALA A 272 15.60 -6.17 -13.39
C ALA A 272 15.86 -6.54 -11.92
N ALA A 273 16.40 -5.60 -11.13
CA ALA A 273 16.73 -5.83 -9.73
C ALA A 273 15.50 -5.93 -8.81
N TYR A 274 14.45 -5.13 -9.06
CA TYR A 274 13.32 -5.02 -8.15
C TYR A 274 12.08 -5.81 -8.58
N VAL A 275 11.72 -5.76 -9.86
CA VAL A 275 10.37 -6.12 -10.32
C VAL A 275 10.18 -7.64 -10.47
N PRO A 276 11.07 -8.41 -11.10
CA PRO A 276 10.86 -9.84 -11.34
C PRO A 276 10.69 -10.65 -10.05
N LYS A 277 11.43 -10.31 -8.98
CA LYS A 277 11.29 -10.97 -7.68
C LYS A 277 9.90 -10.71 -7.07
N ALA A 278 9.45 -9.45 -7.09
CA ALA A 278 8.13 -9.09 -6.59
C ALA A 278 7.01 -9.74 -7.42
N ALA A 279 7.17 -9.81 -8.75
CA ALA A 279 6.23 -10.46 -9.66
C ALA A 279 6.07 -11.95 -9.37
N ARG A 280 7.19 -12.68 -9.20
CA ARG A 280 7.17 -14.11 -8.86
C ARG A 280 6.48 -14.38 -7.52
N THR A 281 6.79 -13.59 -6.49
CA THR A 281 6.09 -13.68 -5.20
C THR A 281 4.60 -13.39 -5.33
N PHE A 282 4.21 -12.41 -6.16
CA PHE A 282 2.80 -12.15 -6.46
C PHE A 282 2.14 -13.36 -7.16
N ILE A 283 2.78 -13.94 -8.18
CA ILE A 283 2.27 -15.09 -8.94
C ILE A 283 2.03 -16.30 -8.00
N GLU A 284 2.96 -16.59 -7.10
CA GLU A 284 2.80 -17.67 -6.10
C GLU A 284 1.57 -17.45 -5.21
N ARG A 285 1.40 -16.23 -4.70
CA ARG A 285 0.23 -15.86 -3.88
C ARG A 285 -1.07 -15.92 -4.66
N ALA A 286 -1.05 -15.46 -5.91
CA ALA A 286 -2.21 -15.48 -6.80
C ALA A 286 -2.66 -16.92 -7.09
N LYS A 287 -1.72 -17.83 -7.40
CA LYS A 287 -2.01 -19.26 -7.58
C LYS A 287 -2.60 -19.89 -6.31
N ALA A 288 -2.03 -19.58 -5.15
CA ALA A 288 -2.56 -20.07 -3.87
C ALA A 288 -3.99 -19.56 -3.61
N ALA A 289 -4.27 -18.29 -3.88
CA ALA A 289 -5.59 -17.69 -3.72
C ALA A 289 -6.62 -18.24 -4.72
N ALA A 290 -6.21 -18.52 -5.97
CA ALA A 290 -7.08 -19.11 -6.99
C ALA A 290 -7.58 -20.50 -6.55
N ALA A 291 -6.74 -21.27 -5.84
CA ALA A 291 -7.06 -22.63 -5.41
C ALA A 291 -8.08 -22.70 -4.27
N ASP A 292 -8.07 -21.78 -3.29
CA ASP A 292 -8.95 -21.88 -2.11
C ASP A 292 -9.91 -20.69 -1.90
N LYS A 293 -9.73 -19.58 -2.63
CA LYS A 293 -10.50 -18.33 -2.58
C LYS A 293 -10.76 -17.79 -1.16
N LYS A 294 -9.96 -18.16 -0.16
CA LYS A 294 -10.12 -17.68 1.21
C LYS A 294 -9.64 -16.24 1.33
N ILE A 295 -10.32 -15.48 2.20
CA ILE A 295 -10.03 -14.06 2.43
C ILE A 295 -8.55 -13.79 2.75
N PRO A 296 -7.88 -14.54 3.65
CA PRO A 296 -6.46 -14.34 3.92
C PRO A 296 -5.55 -14.43 2.68
N ASN A 297 -5.87 -15.34 1.76
CA ASN A 297 -5.12 -15.48 0.52
C ASN A 297 -5.39 -14.32 -0.44
N LEU A 298 -6.63 -13.86 -0.54
CA LEU A 298 -6.98 -12.66 -1.32
C LEU A 298 -6.29 -11.40 -0.76
N VAL A 299 -6.23 -11.25 0.57
CA VAL A 299 -5.50 -10.16 1.23
C VAL A 299 -4.00 -10.23 0.92
N SER A 300 -3.43 -11.44 0.87
CA SER A 300 -2.03 -11.66 0.47
C SER A 300 -1.77 -11.26 -0.99
N VAL A 301 -2.72 -11.50 -1.89
CA VAL A 301 -2.67 -11.06 -3.30
C VAL A 301 -2.69 -9.54 -3.40
N GLY A 302 -3.63 -8.86 -2.71
CA GLY A 302 -3.68 -7.39 -2.68
C GLY A 302 -2.39 -6.76 -2.14
N SER A 303 -1.81 -7.35 -1.09
CA SER A 303 -0.48 -6.98 -0.58
C SER A 303 0.65 -7.22 -1.60
N GLY A 304 0.55 -8.30 -2.37
CA GLY A 304 1.46 -8.62 -3.48
C GLY A 304 1.44 -7.55 -4.57
N VAL A 305 0.24 -7.11 -5.01
CA VAL A 305 0.09 -6.00 -5.96
C VAL A 305 0.71 -4.71 -5.39
N GLY A 306 0.45 -4.40 -4.11
CA GLY A 306 1.05 -3.24 -3.45
C GLY A 306 2.58 -3.28 -3.38
N SER A 307 3.17 -4.48 -3.29
CA SER A 307 4.62 -4.70 -3.31
C SER A 307 5.21 -4.57 -4.72
N LEU A 308 4.47 -5.01 -5.73
CA LEU A 308 4.80 -4.86 -7.15
C LEU A 308 4.88 -3.39 -7.56
N PHE A 309 3.87 -2.60 -7.20
CA PHE A 309 3.93 -1.15 -7.35
C PHE A 309 5.20 -0.60 -6.67
N GLU A 310 5.45 -0.95 -5.40
CA GLU A 310 6.60 -0.42 -4.65
C GLU A 310 7.94 -0.76 -5.32
N ALA A 311 8.07 -1.98 -5.87
CA ALA A 311 9.23 -2.40 -6.66
C ALA A 311 9.41 -1.55 -7.92
N GLU A 312 8.34 -1.33 -8.70
CA GLU A 312 8.35 -0.48 -9.89
C GLU A 312 8.75 0.97 -9.55
N ASN A 313 8.17 1.55 -8.51
CA ASN A 313 8.49 2.92 -8.09
C ASN A 313 9.94 3.07 -7.61
N ASN A 314 10.48 2.06 -6.91
CA ASN A 314 11.88 2.06 -6.51
C ASN A 314 12.80 1.95 -7.74
N ALA A 315 12.45 1.09 -8.71
CA ALA A 315 13.16 1.00 -9.98
C ALA A 315 13.14 2.33 -10.75
N TYR A 316 11.96 2.94 -10.88
CA TYR A 316 11.79 4.25 -11.53
C TYR A 316 12.62 5.34 -10.87
N LYS A 317 12.57 5.45 -9.54
CA LYS A 317 13.39 6.43 -8.80
C LYS A 317 14.88 6.21 -8.99
N GLN A 318 15.32 4.96 -9.05
CA GLN A 318 16.73 4.64 -9.29
C GLN A 318 17.14 5.01 -10.72
N ASP A 319 16.34 4.63 -11.72
CA ASP A 319 16.56 4.93 -13.14
C ASP A 319 16.71 6.44 -13.38
N ILE A 320 15.75 7.26 -12.91
CA ILE A 320 15.82 8.72 -13.09
C ILE A 320 16.94 9.40 -12.27
N SER A 321 17.38 8.76 -11.18
CA SER A 321 18.47 9.30 -10.37
C SER A 321 19.84 9.10 -11.01
N GLY A 322 19.93 8.29 -12.07
CA GLY A 322 21.20 7.87 -12.68
C GLY A 322 22.08 7.06 -11.72
N TYR A 323 21.50 6.49 -10.65
CA TYR A 323 22.25 5.72 -9.68
C TYR A 323 22.57 4.35 -10.28
N VAL A 324 23.83 4.23 -10.68
CA VAL A 324 24.46 2.93 -10.92
C VAL A 324 24.92 2.42 -9.55
N PRO A 325 24.40 1.27 -9.06
CA PRO A 325 24.92 0.70 -7.82
C PRO A 325 26.43 0.46 -7.97
N PRO A 326 27.23 0.70 -6.91
CA PRO A 326 28.66 0.45 -6.96
C PRO A 326 28.89 -1.00 -7.40
N ASP A 327 29.83 -1.20 -8.32
CA ASP A 327 30.19 -2.52 -8.79
C ASP A 327 30.60 -3.37 -7.57
N PRO A 328 29.86 -4.45 -7.25
CA PRO A 328 30.20 -5.29 -6.10
C PRO A 328 31.59 -5.91 -6.20
N GLU A 329 32.18 -5.96 -7.40
CA GLU A 329 33.57 -6.37 -7.59
C GLU A 329 34.58 -5.26 -7.28
N ALA A 330 34.21 -3.98 -7.40
CA ALA A 330 35.10 -2.85 -7.07
C ALA A 330 35.36 -2.71 -5.57
N ASP A 331 34.49 -3.25 -4.72
CA ASP A 331 34.68 -3.34 -3.27
C ASP A 331 35.44 -4.61 -2.84
N ASN A 332 35.90 -5.46 -3.77
CA ASN A 332 36.77 -6.58 -3.45
C ASN A 332 38.23 -6.10 -3.38
N PRO A 333 38.86 -5.97 -2.19
CA PRO A 333 40.20 -5.41 -2.03
C PRO A 333 41.31 -6.23 -2.72
N HIS A 334 40.97 -7.38 -3.30
CA HIS A 334 41.89 -8.25 -4.04
C HIS A 334 41.87 -8.03 -5.56
N HIS A 335 40.98 -7.20 -6.11
CA HIS A 335 40.79 -7.07 -7.57
C HIS A 335 41.88 -6.26 -8.31
N GLY A 336 43.01 -5.97 -7.65
CA GLY A 336 44.13 -5.21 -8.22
C GLY A 336 45.52 -5.78 -7.89
N MET A 337 45.62 -7.01 -7.38
CA MET A 337 46.92 -7.67 -7.17
C MET A 337 47.16 -8.75 -8.24
N HIS A 338 47.36 -8.32 -9.48
CA HIS A 338 47.91 -9.16 -10.55
C HIS A 338 48.95 -8.38 -11.36
#